data_AF-A0A6G9QLD8-F1
#
_entry.id   AF-A0A6G9QLD8-F1
#
_cell.length_a   1.000
_cell.length_b   1.000
_cell.length_c   1.000
_cell.angle_alpha   90.00
_cell.angle_beta   90.00
_cell.angle_gamma   90.00
#
_symmetry.space_group_name_H-M   'P 1'
#
loop_
_entity.id
_entity.type
_entity.pdbx_description
1 polymer ?
#
loop_
_entity_poly.entity_id
_entity_poly.type
_entity_poly.pdbx_seq_one_letter_code
_entity_poly.pdbx_strand_id
1 'polypeptide(L)'
;MSSESISLNLKFKELLKKVQENPISRKKFIELAEKNLLLTNEQATGFIARNIHVLTKENLIIATGESPNRAYLITDTLLTSINAVIESKKTEVSLCKNSISKDLRNQELKTNSELKLILGEIETYQGYLQKYPQNHKEILPLLESSRDSAADLYGRLNAIKKIIKATEAKESMTC
;
A
#
# COMPACT_ATOMS: atom_id res chain seq x y z
N MET A 1 0.30 17.68 8.08
CA MET A 1 0.42 17.59 6.61
C MET A 1 -0.39 16.39 6.18
N SER A 2 -1.63 16.65 5.76
CA SER A 2 -2.65 15.64 5.47
C SER A 2 -2.26 14.84 4.23
N SER A 3 -1.92 13.57 4.37
CA SER A 3 -1.86 12.63 3.25
C SER A 3 -3.29 12.24 2.88
N GLU A 4 -4.02 13.14 2.24
CA GLU A 4 -5.29 12.80 1.60
C GLU A 4 -4.97 11.90 0.40
N SER A 5 -5.39 10.64 0.47
CA SER A 5 -5.30 9.70 -0.63
C SER A 5 -6.23 10.18 -1.74
N ILE A 6 -5.67 10.73 -2.81
CA ILE A 6 -6.45 11.23 -3.96
C ILE A 6 -7.17 10.03 -4.60
N SER A 7 -8.50 9.99 -4.43
CA SER A 7 -9.36 8.95 -4.99
C SER A 7 -9.53 9.19 -6.49
N LEU A 8 -8.67 8.56 -7.30
CA LEU A 8 -8.72 8.64 -8.76
C LEU A 8 -9.77 7.68 -9.33
N ASN A 9 -10.52 8.14 -10.33
CA ASN A 9 -11.41 7.28 -11.10
C ASN A 9 -10.60 6.14 -11.76
N LEU A 10 -10.99 4.89 -11.50
CA LEU A 10 -10.27 3.70 -12.00
C LEU A 10 -10.15 3.69 -13.53
N LYS A 11 -11.21 4.05 -14.26
CA LYS A 11 -11.19 4.11 -15.74
C LYS A 11 -10.23 5.19 -16.24
N PHE A 12 -10.17 6.31 -15.54
CA PHE A 12 -9.25 7.40 -15.89
C PHE A 12 -7.80 7.02 -15.58
N LYS A 13 -7.55 6.32 -14.48
CA LYS A 13 -6.23 5.77 -14.15
C LYS A 13 -5.73 4.81 -15.22
N GLU A 14 -6.58 3.91 -15.72
CA GLU A 14 -6.22 3.02 -16.82
C GLU A 14 -5.95 3.76 -18.13
N LEU A 15 -6.66 4.86 -18.38
CA LEU A 15 -6.42 5.73 -19.52
C LEU A 15 -5.07 6.44 -19.43
N LEU A 16 -4.71 6.98 -18.25
CA LEU A 16 -3.40 7.61 -18.01
C LEU A 16 -2.24 6.64 -18.24
N LYS A 17 -2.39 5.35 -17.90
CA LYS A 17 -1.37 4.32 -18.16
C LYS A 17 -1.07 4.10 -19.64
N LYS A 18 -2.02 4.44 -20.52
CA LYS A 18 -1.90 4.26 -21.97
C LYS A 18 -1.34 5.51 -22.68
N VAL A 19 -1.13 6.59 -21.94
CA VAL A 19 -0.53 7.81 -22.46
C VAL A 19 0.96 7.58 -22.64
N GLN A 20 1.44 7.72 -23.87
CA GLN A 20 2.86 7.57 -24.22
C GLN A 20 3.57 8.92 -24.33
N GLU A 21 2.81 10.01 -24.48
CA GLU A 21 3.32 11.36 -24.69
C GLU A 21 3.05 12.25 -23.48
N ASN A 22 4.06 12.99 -23.03
CA ASN A 22 3.92 13.99 -21.97
C ASN A 22 4.69 15.25 -22.40
N PRO A 23 4.05 16.41 -22.65
CA PRO A 23 2.64 16.73 -22.44
C PRO A 23 1.71 16.19 -23.55
N ILE A 24 0.47 15.83 -23.19
CA ILE A 24 -0.54 15.29 -24.13
C ILE A 24 -1.57 16.35 -24.53
N SER A 25 -1.88 16.47 -25.83
CA SER A 25 -2.92 17.40 -26.30
C SER A 25 -4.33 16.96 -25.91
N ARG A 26 -5.22 17.93 -25.65
CA ARG A 26 -6.63 17.66 -25.29
C ARG A 26 -7.35 16.80 -26.33
N LYS A 27 -7.16 17.09 -27.62
CA LYS A 27 -7.75 16.31 -28.72
C LYS A 27 -7.31 14.85 -28.64
N LYS A 28 -6.00 14.61 -28.49
CA LYS A 28 -5.46 13.26 -28.40
C LYS A 28 -5.97 12.50 -27.18
N PHE A 29 -6.16 13.21 -26.08
CA PHE A 29 -6.66 12.64 -24.85
C PHE A 29 -8.14 12.22 -24.93
N ILE A 30 -8.95 12.96 -25.69
CA ILE A 30 -10.34 12.60 -26.00
C ILE A 30 -10.38 11.40 -26.94
N GLU A 31 -9.58 11.39 -28.02
CA GLU A 31 -9.46 10.23 -28.93
C GLU A 31 -9.08 8.94 -28.18
N LEU A 32 -8.16 9.04 -27.22
CA LEU A 32 -7.80 7.91 -26.37
C LEU A 32 -8.96 7.42 -25.51
N ALA A 33 -9.81 8.32 -25.01
CA ALA A 33 -10.99 7.94 -24.23
C ALA A 33 -12.05 7.26 -25.07
N GLU A 34 -12.34 7.78 -26.27
CA GLU A 34 -13.27 7.16 -27.21
C GLU A 34 -12.82 5.74 -27.56
N LYS A 35 -11.55 5.58 -27.95
CA LYS A 35 -10.99 4.29 -28.38
C LYS A 35 -10.94 3.25 -27.25
N ASN A 36 -10.59 3.66 -26.03
CA ASN A 36 -10.34 2.71 -24.93
C ASN A 36 -11.55 2.46 -24.04
N LEU A 37 -12.49 3.41 -23.94
CA LEU A 37 -13.65 3.32 -23.05
C LEU A 37 -14.97 3.21 -23.81
N LEU A 38 -14.92 3.17 -25.16
CA LEU A 38 -16.09 3.08 -26.04
C LEU A 38 -17.13 4.18 -25.76
N LEU A 39 -16.64 5.39 -25.48
CA LEU A 39 -17.46 6.56 -25.20
C LEU A 39 -17.74 7.33 -26.49
N THR A 40 -18.90 8.00 -26.56
CA THR A 40 -19.16 8.99 -27.62
C THR A 40 -18.28 10.22 -27.44
N ASN A 41 -18.11 11.04 -28.48
CA ASN A 41 -17.29 12.24 -28.40
C ASN A 41 -17.69 13.20 -27.27
N GLU A 42 -18.99 13.40 -27.08
CA GLU A 42 -19.52 14.23 -26.00
C GLU A 42 -19.22 13.63 -24.62
N GLN A 43 -19.42 12.32 -24.47
CA GLN A 43 -19.14 11.61 -23.22
C GLN A 43 -17.64 11.61 -22.89
N ALA A 44 -16.79 11.36 -23.87
CA ALA A 44 -15.34 11.40 -23.75
C ALA A 44 -14.86 12.81 -23.37
N THR A 45 -15.38 13.84 -24.03
CA THR A 45 -15.05 15.24 -23.75
C THR A 45 -15.41 15.62 -22.30
N GLY A 46 -16.63 15.30 -21.86
CA GLY A 46 -17.07 15.56 -20.49
C GLY A 46 -16.32 14.73 -19.45
N PHE A 47 -16.04 13.47 -19.74
CA PHE A 47 -15.27 12.58 -18.87
C PHE A 47 -13.85 13.08 -18.66
N ILE A 48 -13.15 13.43 -19.74
CA ILE A 48 -11.80 13.98 -19.69
C ILE A 48 -11.79 15.32 -18.95
N ALA A 49 -12.70 16.23 -19.28
CA ALA A 49 -12.73 17.56 -18.67
C ALA A 49 -12.89 17.50 -17.15
N ARG A 50 -13.80 16.67 -16.64
CA ARG A 50 -14.02 16.51 -15.19
C ARG A 50 -12.81 15.94 -14.48
N ASN A 51 -12.21 14.86 -14.99
CA ASN A 51 -11.06 14.22 -14.35
C ASN A 51 -9.82 15.12 -14.37
N ILE A 52 -9.56 15.80 -15.49
CA ILE A 52 -8.47 16.78 -15.58
C ILE A 52 -8.70 17.92 -14.60
N HIS A 53 -9.93 18.46 -14.51
CA HIS A 53 -10.22 19.57 -13.60
C HIS A 53 -9.87 19.24 -12.15
N VAL A 54 -10.27 18.04 -11.68
CA VAL A 54 -9.92 17.55 -10.35
C VAL A 54 -8.39 17.49 -10.18
N LEU A 55 -7.68 16.91 -11.14
CA LEU A 55 -6.23 16.76 -11.06
C LEU A 55 -5.46 18.07 -11.16
N THR A 56 -5.98 19.05 -11.90
CA THR A 56 -5.40 20.40 -11.96
C THR A 56 -5.57 21.14 -10.64
N LYS A 57 -6.68 20.93 -9.92
CA LYS A 57 -6.90 21.53 -8.59
C LYS A 57 -5.88 21.00 -7.57
N GLU A 58 -5.50 19.74 -7.68
CA GLU A 58 -4.51 19.07 -6.83
C GLU A 58 -3.05 19.22 -7.33
N ASN A 59 -2.79 20.06 -8.34
CA ASN A 59 -1.46 20.26 -8.96
C ASN A 59 -0.80 18.97 -9.51
N LEU A 60 -1.59 17.96 -9.83
CA LEU A 60 -1.12 16.69 -10.39
C LEU A 60 -1.07 16.68 -11.92
N ILE A 61 -1.83 17.58 -12.54
CA ILE A 61 -1.76 17.87 -13.97
C ILE A 61 -1.62 19.37 -14.13
N ILE A 62 -0.67 19.79 -14.96
CA ILE A 62 -0.47 21.19 -15.31
C ILE A 62 -1.00 21.39 -16.72
N ALA A 63 -1.99 22.28 -16.87
CA ALA A 63 -2.51 22.65 -18.19
C ALA A 63 -1.58 23.70 -18.83
N THR A 64 -1.12 23.42 -20.03
CA THR A 64 -0.28 24.31 -20.83
C THR A 64 -0.99 24.72 -22.12
N GLY A 65 -0.79 25.96 -22.56
CA GLY A 65 -1.39 26.50 -23.79
C GLY A 65 -2.81 27.05 -23.63
N GLU A 66 -3.26 27.74 -24.67
CA GLU A 66 -4.57 28.39 -24.74
C GLU A 66 -5.62 27.47 -25.37
N SER A 67 -6.91 27.71 -25.06
CA SER A 67 -8.00 27.00 -25.75
C SER A 67 -7.98 27.41 -27.22
N PRO A 68 -7.95 26.48 -28.21
CA PRO A 68 -8.26 25.04 -28.18
C PRO A 68 -7.05 24.09 -28.13
N ASN A 69 -5.82 24.62 -28.12
CA ASN A 69 -4.58 23.87 -28.20
C ASN A 69 -4.00 23.51 -26.82
N ARG A 70 -4.88 23.32 -25.82
CA ARG A 70 -4.46 22.93 -24.47
C ARG A 70 -3.78 21.56 -24.50
N ALA A 71 -2.62 21.50 -23.88
CA ALA A 71 -1.91 20.29 -23.55
C ALA A 71 -1.85 20.11 -22.03
N TYR A 72 -1.65 18.88 -21.61
CA TYR A 72 -1.65 18.50 -20.21
C TYR A 72 -0.33 17.83 -19.89
N LEU A 73 0.43 18.46 -19.00
CA LEU A 73 1.64 17.91 -18.43
C LEU A 73 1.26 17.10 -17.19
N ILE A 74 1.54 15.80 -17.22
CA ILE A 74 1.34 14.89 -16.10
C ILE A 74 2.58 14.99 -15.20
N THR A 75 2.38 15.31 -13.92
CA THR A 75 3.48 15.46 -12.95
C THR A 75 4.07 14.10 -12.57
N ASP A 76 5.36 14.05 -12.25
CA ASP A 76 6.06 12.82 -11.83
C ASP A 76 5.46 12.18 -10.59
N THR A 77 4.87 12.98 -9.69
CA THR A 77 4.13 12.52 -8.51
C THR A 77 2.94 11.65 -8.91
N LEU A 78 2.17 12.08 -9.92
CA LEU A 78 1.03 11.34 -10.45
C LEU A 78 1.50 10.07 -11.17
N LEU A 79 2.55 10.15 -12.00
CA LEU A 79 3.12 8.99 -12.68
C LEU A 79 3.61 7.92 -11.69
N THR A 80 4.30 8.33 -10.61
CA THR A 80 4.78 7.43 -9.56
C THR A 80 3.61 6.72 -8.87
N SER A 81 2.52 7.45 -8.56
CA SER A 81 1.31 6.88 -7.95
C SER A 81 0.54 5.89 -8.86
N ILE A 82 0.66 6.07 -10.18
CA ILE A 82 0.01 5.23 -11.19
C ILE A 82 0.84 3.98 -11.47
N ASN A 83 2.17 4.14 -11.57
CA ASN A 83 3.13 3.10 -11.89
C ASN A 83 3.44 2.18 -10.71
N ALA A 84 3.25 2.64 -9.48
CA ALA A 84 3.17 1.78 -8.30
C ALA A 84 2.09 0.67 -8.45
N VAL A 85 1.17 0.80 -9.41
CA VAL A 85 0.11 -0.17 -9.75
C VAL A 85 0.36 -0.90 -11.09
N ILE A 86 1.55 -0.78 -11.71
CA ILE A 86 1.89 -1.47 -12.98
C ILE A 86 2.78 -2.70 -12.75
N GLU A 87 3.62 -2.72 -11.70
CA GLU A 87 4.28 -3.96 -11.26
C GLU A 87 3.29 -5.05 -10.79
N SER A 88 2.01 -4.67 -10.65
CA SER A 88 0.94 -5.50 -10.14
C SER A 88 -0.03 -6.06 -11.19
N LYS A 89 0.32 -6.15 -12.50
CA LYS A 89 -0.57 -6.81 -13.50
C LYS A 89 0.05 -7.89 -14.39
N LYS A 90 1.38 -8.02 -14.50
CA LYS A 90 2.02 -9.18 -15.20
C LYS A 90 2.13 -10.44 -14.32
N THR A 91 1.50 -10.37 -13.16
CA THR A 91 1.95 -11.04 -11.97
C THR A 91 0.73 -11.72 -11.34
N GLU A 92 -0.38 -12.04 -12.01
CA GLU A 92 -1.57 -12.55 -11.27
C GLU A 92 -1.35 -13.93 -10.61
N VAL A 93 -0.44 -14.75 -11.14
CA VAL A 93 0.00 -16.00 -10.48
C VAL A 93 1.15 -15.76 -9.48
N SER A 94 1.88 -14.63 -9.61
CA SER A 94 3.00 -14.24 -8.77
C SER A 94 2.63 -13.19 -7.69
N LEU A 95 1.47 -12.53 -7.77
CA LEU A 95 0.97 -11.46 -6.90
C LEU A 95 0.31 -12.04 -5.67
N CYS A 96 -0.39 -13.16 -5.81
CA CYS A 96 -0.80 -13.90 -4.62
C CYS A 96 0.44 -14.26 -3.80
N LYS A 97 1.52 -14.74 -4.43
CA LYS A 97 2.74 -15.14 -3.72
C LYS A 97 3.54 -13.95 -3.16
N ASN A 98 3.73 -12.88 -3.93
CA ASN A 98 4.44 -11.67 -3.47
C ASN A 98 3.63 -10.83 -2.47
N SER A 99 2.30 -10.80 -2.58
CA SER A 99 1.43 -10.16 -1.58
C SER A 99 1.39 -10.98 -0.29
N ILE A 100 1.32 -12.31 -0.38
CA ILE A 100 1.40 -13.19 0.80
C ILE A 100 2.79 -13.07 1.45
N SER A 101 3.87 -13.04 0.68
CA SER A 101 5.23 -12.86 1.22
C SER A 101 5.40 -11.50 1.91
N LYS A 102 4.97 -10.40 1.27
CA LYS A 102 4.98 -9.06 1.89
C LYS A 102 4.07 -8.98 3.12
N ASP A 103 2.89 -9.58 3.08
CA ASP A 103 1.98 -9.61 4.23
C ASP A 103 2.57 -10.43 5.38
N LEU A 104 3.12 -11.61 5.11
CA LEU A 104 3.79 -12.44 6.11
C LEU A 104 5.00 -11.74 6.74
N ARG A 105 5.80 -11.01 5.95
CA ARG A 105 6.91 -10.19 6.46
C ARG A 105 6.41 -9.03 7.32
N ASN A 106 5.32 -8.38 6.94
CA ASN A 106 4.69 -7.35 7.77
C ASN A 106 4.13 -7.95 9.08
N GLN A 107 3.53 -9.14 9.03
CA GLN A 107 3.06 -9.85 10.21
C GLN A 107 4.23 -10.31 11.10
N GLU A 108 5.37 -10.72 10.52
CA GLU A 108 6.61 -11.02 11.25
C GLU A 108 7.08 -9.80 12.04
N LEU A 109 7.18 -8.64 11.39
CA LEU A 109 7.60 -7.39 12.01
C LEU A 109 6.64 -6.96 13.13
N LYS A 110 5.32 -7.02 12.89
CA LYS A 110 4.30 -6.67 13.90
C LYS A 110 4.38 -7.59 15.12
N THR A 111 4.38 -8.91 14.91
CA THR A 111 4.46 -9.90 15.99
C THR A 111 5.74 -9.74 16.79
N ASN A 112 6.87 -9.45 16.13
CA ASN A 112 8.14 -9.20 16.79
C ASN A 112 8.13 -7.91 17.63
N SER A 113 7.54 -6.82 17.13
CA SER A 113 7.39 -5.58 17.89
C SER A 113 6.48 -5.76 19.12
N GLU A 114 5.38 -6.48 18.97
CA GLU A 114 4.46 -6.80 20.07
C GLU A 114 5.16 -7.65 21.14
N LEU A 115 5.89 -8.69 20.72
CA LEU A 115 6.66 -9.53 21.63
C LEU A 115 7.69 -8.72 22.43
N LYS A 116 8.38 -7.75 21.80
CA LYS A 116 9.32 -6.86 22.49
C LYS A 116 8.65 -6.02 23.58
N LEU A 117 7.43 -5.54 23.34
CA LEU A 117 6.68 -4.79 24.35
C LEU A 117 6.34 -5.68 25.55
N ILE A 118 5.78 -6.87 25.31
CA ILE A 118 5.42 -7.82 26.37
C ILE A 118 6.65 -8.25 27.19
N LEU A 119 7.80 -8.45 26.55
CA LEU A 119 9.04 -8.76 27.27
C LEU A 119 9.46 -7.60 28.20
N GLY A 120 9.31 -6.35 27.75
CA GLY A 120 9.54 -5.17 28.60
C GLY A 120 8.55 -5.07 29.78
N GLU A 121 7.29 -5.45 29.57
CA GLU A 121 6.30 -5.56 30.66
C GLU A 121 6.71 -6.63 31.69
N ILE A 122 7.15 -7.80 31.24
CA ILE A 122 7.66 -8.88 32.09
C ILE A 122 8.82 -8.38 32.97
N GLU A 123 9.82 -7.72 32.36
CA GLU A 123 10.95 -7.15 33.09
C GLU A 123 10.49 -6.12 34.14
N THR A 124 9.53 -5.28 33.77
CA THR A 124 8.94 -4.28 34.66
C THR A 124 8.21 -4.92 35.85
N TYR A 125 7.37 -5.93 35.60
CA TYR A 125 6.65 -6.64 36.66
C TYR A 125 7.59 -7.38 37.60
N GLN A 126 8.66 -7.99 37.09
CA GLN A 126 9.69 -8.61 37.92
C GLN A 126 10.37 -7.59 38.84
N GLY A 127 10.69 -6.40 38.33
CA GLY A 127 11.21 -5.31 39.15
C GLY A 127 10.20 -4.84 40.21
N TYR A 128 8.92 -4.77 39.86
CA TYR A 128 7.86 -4.37 40.79
C TYR A 128 7.58 -5.40 41.88
N LEU A 129 7.71 -6.70 41.61
CA LEU A 129 7.60 -7.73 42.65
C LEU A 129 8.67 -7.54 43.75
N GLN A 130 9.88 -7.09 43.38
CA GLN A 130 10.94 -6.79 44.35
C GLN A 130 10.68 -5.49 45.11
N LYS A 131 10.18 -4.46 44.42
CA LYS A 131 10.01 -3.12 44.97
C LYS A 131 8.73 -2.95 45.80
N TYR A 132 7.68 -3.70 45.49
CA TYR A 132 6.35 -3.58 46.07
C TYR A 132 5.82 -4.95 46.55
N PRO A 133 6.44 -5.56 47.58
CA PRO A 133 6.05 -6.89 48.06
C PRO A 133 4.61 -6.96 48.59
N GLN A 134 4.04 -5.83 49.01
CA GLN A 134 2.65 -5.74 49.47
C GLN A 134 1.64 -5.97 48.33
N ASN A 135 2.04 -5.71 47.09
CA ASN A 135 1.22 -5.83 45.88
C ASN A 135 1.48 -7.14 45.12
N HIS A 136 2.14 -8.11 45.77
CA HIS A 136 2.56 -9.33 45.11
C HIS A 136 1.37 -10.14 44.56
N LYS A 137 0.22 -10.12 45.25
CA LYS A 137 -0.98 -10.85 44.82
C LYS A 137 -1.60 -10.28 43.54
N GLU A 138 -1.42 -9.00 43.30
CA GLU A 138 -1.94 -8.28 42.14
C GLU A 138 -0.95 -8.32 40.96
N ILE A 139 0.35 -8.25 41.23
CA ILE A 139 1.39 -8.21 40.20
C ILE A 139 1.67 -9.61 39.63
N LEU A 140 1.63 -10.66 40.46
CA LEU A 140 1.98 -12.02 40.02
C LEU A 140 1.09 -12.54 38.86
N PRO A 141 -0.26 -12.41 38.91
CA PRO A 141 -1.11 -12.82 37.79
C PRO A 141 -0.84 -12.05 36.50
N LEU A 142 -0.48 -10.77 36.58
CA LEU A 142 -0.12 -9.96 35.40
C LEU A 142 1.17 -10.47 34.77
N LEU A 143 2.18 -10.79 35.60
CA LEU A 143 3.43 -11.38 35.14
C LEU A 143 3.21 -12.73 34.46
N GLU A 144 2.38 -13.59 35.04
CA GLU A 144 2.03 -14.89 34.44
C GLU A 144 1.30 -14.70 33.11
N SER A 145 0.29 -13.84 33.06
CA SER A 145 -0.44 -13.53 31.82
C SER A 145 0.47 -12.96 30.72
N SER A 146 1.42 -12.09 31.05
CA SER A 146 2.38 -11.57 30.07
C SER A 146 3.34 -12.66 29.58
N ARG A 147 3.74 -13.61 30.43
CA ARG A 147 4.57 -14.75 30.03
C ARG A 147 3.84 -15.68 29.06
N ASP A 148 2.58 -15.98 29.33
CA ASP A 148 1.75 -16.80 28.45
C ASP A 148 1.58 -16.11 27.09
N SER A 149 1.28 -14.80 27.10
CA SER A 149 1.18 -13.98 25.88
C SER A 149 2.50 -13.98 25.09
N ALA A 150 3.64 -13.90 25.77
CA ALA A 150 4.96 -13.96 25.12
C ALA A 150 5.19 -15.33 24.46
N ALA A 151 4.83 -16.43 25.13
CA ALA A 151 4.96 -17.78 24.59
C ALA A 151 4.11 -17.96 23.31
N ASP A 152 2.87 -17.46 23.31
CA ASP A 152 1.98 -17.48 22.15
C ASP A 152 2.55 -16.66 20.98
N LEU A 153 3.01 -15.43 21.25
CA LEU A 153 3.64 -14.57 20.24
C LEU A 153 4.92 -15.20 19.67
N TYR A 154 5.73 -15.86 20.51
CA TYR A 154 6.89 -16.63 20.05
C TYR A 154 6.49 -17.79 19.15
N GLY A 155 5.44 -18.54 19.53
CA GLY A 155 4.90 -19.64 18.72
C GLY A 155 4.45 -19.15 17.34
N ARG A 156 3.69 -18.05 17.32
CA ARG A 156 3.22 -17.40 16.09
C ARG A 156 4.38 -16.88 15.23
N LEU A 157 5.36 -16.20 15.83
CA LEU A 157 6.54 -15.70 15.11
C LEU A 157 7.33 -16.84 14.47
N ASN A 158 7.51 -17.94 15.20
CA ASN A 158 8.18 -19.14 14.67
C ASN A 158 7.40 -19.79 13.53
N ALA A 159 6.07 -19.84 13.61
CA ALA A 159 5.24 -20.34 12.51
C ALA A 159 5.40 -19.46 11.26
N ILE A 160 5.31 -18.13 11.40
CA ILE A 160 5.48 -17.18 10.29
C ILE A 160 6.86 -17.36 9.64
N LYS A 161 7.95 -17.42 10.42
CA LYS A 161 9.31 -17.63 9.91
C LYS A 161 9.45 -18.96 9.14
N LYS A 162 8.84 -20.04 9.66
CA LYS A 162 8.84 -21.34 8.97
C LYS A 162 8.09 -21.28 7.65
N ILE A 163 6.94 -20.60 7.60
CA ILE A 163 6.16 -20.41 6.37
C ILE A 163 6.97 -19.62 5.34
N ILE A 164 7.55 -18.47 5.73
CA ILE A 164 8.40 -17.64 4.87
C ILE A 164 9.56 -18.48 4.30
N LYS A 165 10.29 -19.21 5.14
CA LYS A 165 11.40 -20.06 4.70
C LYS A 165 10.94 -21.15 3.73
N ALA A 166 9.78 -21.77 3.98
CA ALA A 166 9.23 -22.80 3.12
C ALA A 166 8.72 -22.25 1.77
N THR A 167 8.27 -20.99 1.73
CA THR A 167 7.88 -20.33 0.48
C THR A 167 9.09 -19.89 -0.33
N GLU A 168 10.12 -19.34 0.31
CA GLU A 168 11.35 -18.89 -0.35
C GLU A 168 12.19 -20.08 -0.88
N ALA A 169 12.27 -21.19 -0.14
CA ALA A 169 13.00 -22.39 -0.58
C ALA A 169 12.36 -23.12 -1.78
N LYS A 170 11.06 -22.91 -2.03
CA LYS A 170 10.38 -23.46 -3.21
C LYS A 170 10.66 -22.66 -4.48
N GLU A 171 11.10 -21.41 -4.35
CA GLU A 171 11.43 -20.55 -5.50
C GLU A 171 12.81 -20.88 -6.09
N SER A 172 13.75 -21.39 -5.28
CA SER A 172 15.11 -21.76 -5.71
C SER A 172 15.22 -23.14 -6.38
N MET A 173 14.18 -23.98 -6.30
CA MET A 173 14.15 -25.32 -6.91
C MET A 173 13.44 -25.36 -8.28
N THR A 174 12.95 -24.23 -8.77
CA THR A 174 12.21 -24.12 -10.06
C THR A 174 13.03 -23.51 -11.21
N CYS A 175 14.35 -23.52 -11.13
CA CYS A 175 15.25 -23.13 -12.23
C CYS A 175 15.85 -24.36 -12.92
#